data_AF-A0A317EU55-F1
#
_entry.id   AF-A0A317EU55-F1
#
_cell.length_a   1.000
_cell.length_b   1.000
_cell.length_c   1.000
_cell.angle_alpha   90.00
_cell.angle_beta   90.00
_cell.angle_gamma   90.00
#
_symmetry.space_group_name_H-M   'P 1'
#
loop_
_entity.id
_entity.type
_entity.pdbx_description
1 polymer ?
#
loop_
_entity_poly.entity_id
_entity_poly.type
_entity_poly.pdbx_seq_one_letter_code
_entity_poly.pdbx_strand_id
1 'polypeptide(L)' 'MADEQNKLLERITIIEGLMGGKPTIRGNRFTVIDILELLSSGMTNEEILEEHPILERDDIKAALLFSARQLRDDYIYE' A
#
# COMPACT_ATOMS: atom_id res chain seq x y z
N MET A 1 -15.09 11.60 -3.97
CA MET A 1 -14.75 10.53 -3.00
C MET A 1 -14.33 9.25 -3.72
N ALA A 2 -15.17 8.64 -4.56
CA ALA A 2 -14.78 7.44 -5.33
C ALA A 2 -13.56 7.68 -6.24
N ASP A 3 -13.53 8.80 -6.96
CA ASP A 3 -12.42 9.15 -7.87
C ASP A 3 -11.07 9.31 -7.15
N GLU A 4 -11.09 9.81 -5.91
CA GLU A 4 -9.88 9.97 -5.11
C GLU A 4 -9.34 8.62 -4.63
N GLN A 5 -10.24 7.72 -4.21
CA GLN A 5 -9.87 6.35 -3.86
C GLN A 5 -9.31 5.58 -5.06
N ASN A 6 -9.87 5.77 -6.25
CA ASN A 6 -9.38 5.13 -7.46
C ASN A 6 -7.96 5.62 -7.81
N LYS A 7 -7.70 6.93 -7.73
CA LYS A 7 -6.35 7.49 -7.91
C LYS A 7 -5.33 6.93 -6.92
N LEU A 8 -5.74 6.69 -5.67
CA LEU A 8 -4.86 6.04 -4.69
C LEU A 8 -4.56 4.59 -5.09
N LEU A 9 -5.56 3.83 -5.53
CA LEU A 9 -5.36 2.43 -5.92
C LEU A 9 -4.52 2.26 -7.19
N GLU A 10 -4.51 3.22 -8.10
CA GLU A 10 -3.61 3.24 -9.25
C GLU A 10 -2.12 3.23 -8.85
N ARG A 11 -1.80 3.63 -7.61
CA ARG A 11 -0.43 3.57 -7.07
C ARG A 11 -0.03 2.16 -6.65
N ILE A 12 -0.96 1.22 -6.55
CA ILE A 12 -0.67 -0.18 -6.24
C ILE A 12 -0.58 -0.98 -7.53
N THR A 13 0.56 -1.61 -7.75
CA THR A 13 0.84 -2.41 -8.94
C THR A 13 1.05 -3.86 -8.55
N ILE A 14 0.56 -4.79 -9.36
CA ILE A 14 0.84 -6.21 -9.22
C ILE A 14 1.49 -6.65 -10.52
N ILE A 15 2.78 -6.99 -10.46
CA ILE A 15 3.58 -7.35 -11.63
C ILE A 15 4.12 -8.76 -11.42
N GLU A 16 3.82 -9.66 -12.36
CA GLU A 16 4.32 -11.03 -12.32
C GLU A 16 5.85 -11.06 -12.28
N GLY A 17 6.41 -11.86 -11.36
CA GLY A 17 7.86 -11.95 -11.15
C GLY A 17 8.49 -10.82 -10.32
N LEU A 18 7.83 -9.68 -10.15
CA LEU A 18 8.29 -8.64 -9.21
C LEU A 18 7.84 -8.96 -7.79
N MET A 19 8.77 -9.08 -6.84
CA MET A 19 8.49 -9.41 -5.44
C MET A 19 7.61 -10.67 -5.28
N GLY A 20 7.65 -11.60 -6.25
CA GLY A 20 6.82 -12.81 -6.27
C GLY A 20 5.34 -12.55 -6.62
N GLY A 21 5.03 -11.48 -7.35
CA GLY A 21 3.65 -11.12 -7.71
C GLY A 21 2.87 -10.45 -6.56
N LYS A 22 3.58 -9.99 -5.53
CA LYS A 22 2.96 -9.24 -4.43
C LYS A 22 2.53 -7.83 -4.87
N PRO A 23 1.48 -7.24 -4.27
CA PRO A 23 1.15 -5.83 -4.47
C PRO A 23 2.30 -4.92 -4.04
N THR A 24 2.76 -4.08 -4.96
CA THR A 24 3.86 -3.13 -4.76
C THR A 24 3.44 -1.69 -4.99
N ILE A 25 4.24 -0.78 -4.45
CA ILE A 25 4.05 0.66 -4.58
C ILE A 25 4.66 1.13 -5.91
N ARG A 26 3.83 1.49 -6.88
CA ARG A 26 4.21 2.10 -8.18
C ARG A 26 5.27 1.30 -8.96
N GLY A 27 5.26 -0.03 -8.85
CA GLY A 27 6.24 -0.91 -9.50
C GLY A 27 7.60 -0.95 -8.80
N ASN A 28 7.76 -0.29 -7.66
CA ASN A 28 8.98 -0.37 -6.86
C ASN A 28 9.09 -1.72 -6.15
N ARG A 29 10.30 -2.09 -5.71
CA ARG A 29 10.52 -3.25 -4.83
C ARG A 29 10.18 -2.91 -3.37
N PHE A 30 9.00 -2.32 -3.18
CA PHE A 30 8.42 -1.95 -1.89
C PHE A 30 6.98 -2.42 -1.91
N THR A 31 6.62 -3.35 -1.04
CA THR A 31 5.31 -3.99 -1.03
C THR A 31 4.33 -3.22 -0.18
N VAL A 32 3.04 -3.46 -0.39
CA VAL A 32 1.98 -2.99 0.52
C VAL A 32 2.22 -3.52 1.94
N ILE A 33 2.66 -4.77 2.07
CA ILE A 33 2.96 -5.40 3.36
C ILE A 33 4.09 -4.65 4.08
N ASP A 34 5.17 -4.27 3.38
CA ASP A 34 6.28 -3.52 3.99
C ASP A 34 5.78 -2.21 4.63
N ILE A 35 4.88 -1.47 3.96
CA ILE A 35 4.27 -0.25 4.56
C ILE A 35 3.49 -0.59 5.83
N LEU A 36 2.69 -1.66 5.81
CA LEU A 36 1.90 -2.06 6.98
C LEU A 36 2.79 -2.50 8.14
N GLU A 37 3.88 -3.22 7.87
CA GLU A 37 4.84 -3.65 8.88
C GLU A 37 5.53 -2.45 9.54
N LEU A 38 5.99 -1.46 8.75
CA LEU A 38 6.58 -0.23 9.29
C LEU A 38 5.58 0.52 10.18
N LEU A 39 4.35 0.73 9.72
CA LEU A 39 3.30 1.35 10.52
C LEU A 39 3.00 0.56 11.80
N SER A 40 2.95 -0.78 11.71
CA SER A 40 2.68 -1.65 12.86
C SER A 40 3.80 -1.63 13.91
N SER A 41 5.03 -1.33 13.48
CA SER A 41 6.18 -1.16 14.39
C SER A 41 6.12 0.15 15.20
N GLY A 42 5.17 1.03 14.86
CA GLY A 42 4.95 2.31 15.53
C GLY A 42 5.56 3.51 14.81
N MET A 43 6.16 3.33 13.63
CA MET A 43 6.68 4.44 12.84
C MET A 43 5.56 5.35 12.35
N THR A 44 5.84 6.65 12.39
CA THR A 44 4.98 7.69 11.83
C THR A 44 5.13 7.76 10.31
N ASN A 45 4.14 8.36 9.65
CA ASN A 45 4.22 8.59 8.20
C ASN A 45 5.44 9.44 7.83
N GLU A 46 5.78 10.41 8.67
CA GLU A 46 6.91 11.32 8.47
C GLU A 46 8.24 10.57 8.52
N GLU A 47 8.44 9.71 9.53
CA GLU A 47 9.65 8.87 9.65
C GLU A 47 9.78 7.91 8.46
N ILE A 48 8.68 7.27 8.03
CA ILE A 48 8.68 6.38 6.86
C ILE A 48 9.10 7.14 5.59
N LEU A 49 8.62 8.36 5.39
CA LEU A 49 8.95 9.17 4.21
C LEU A 49 10.40 9.70 4.26
N GLU A 50 10.94 9.94 5.46
CA GLU A 50 12.34 10.34 5.66
C GLU A 50 13.29 9.18 5.37
N GLU A 51 13.01 7.99 5.89
CA GLU A 51 13.82 6.78 5.67
C GLU A 51 13.68 6.21 4.26
N HIS A 52 12.52 6.41 3.63
CA HIS A 52 12.23 5.94 2.28
C HIS A 52 11.78 7.08 1.37
N PRO A 53 12.70 7.92 0.87
CA PRO A 53 12.39 9.06 0.00
C PRO A 53 11.75 8.69 -1.35
N ILE A 54 11.72 7.40 -1.70
CA ILE A 54 11.02 6.87 -2.87
C ILE A 54 9.49 6.85 -2.67
N LEU A 55 9.02 6.97 -1.43
CA LEU A 55 7.61 6.97 -1.09
C LEU A 55 7.08 8.40 -1.05
N GLU A 56 5.82 8.54 -1.41
CA GLU A 56 5.03 9.74 -1.20
C GLU A 56 3.93 9.45 -0.18
N ARG A 57 3.41 10.51 0.46
CA ARG A 57 2.34 10.37 1.46
C ARG A 57 1.12 9.60 0.94
N ASP A 58 0.80 9.73 -0.33
CA ASP A 58 -0.31 9.02 -0.95
C ASP A 58 -0.02 7.52 -1.19
N ASP A 59 1.24 7.08 -1.21
CA ASP A 59 1.58 5.65 -1.23
C ASP A 59 1.14 4.95 0.06
N ILE A 60 1.33 5.62 1.20
CA ILE A 60 0.89 5.10 2.51
C ILE A 60 -0.63 4.99 2.55
N LYS A 61 -1.34 6.02 2.09
CA LYS A 61 -2.81 5.97 1.98
C LYS A 61 -3.28 4.89 1.02
N ALA A 62 -2.60 4.72 -0.11
CA ALA A 62 -2.91 3.69 -1.09
C ALA A 62 -2.76 2.28 -0.50
N ALA A 63 -1.68 2.02 0.25
CA ALA A 63 -1.47 0.75 0.93
C ALA A 63 -2.57 0.44 1.94
N LEU A 64 -2.94 1.42 2.77
CA LEU A 64 -4.04 1.28 3.74
C LEU A 64 -5.39 1.01 3.05
N LEU A 65 -5.72 1.79 2.01
CA LEU A 65 -6.97 1.65 1.26
C LEU A 65 -7.05 0.29 0.54
N PHE A 66 -5.97 -0.12 -0.11
CA PHE A 66 -5.89 -1.41 -0.79
C PHE A 66 -6.12 -2.56 0.20
N SER A 67 -5.44 -2.52 1.35
CA SER A 67 -5.55 -3.54 2.38
C SER A 67 -6.96 -3.62 2.97
N ALA A 68 -7.57 -2.46 3.25
CA ALA A 68 -8.95 -2.40 3.74
C ALA A 68 -9.97 -2.96 2.73
N ARG A 69 -9.75 -2.77 1.43
CA ARG A 69 -10.60 -3.36 0.38
C ARG A 69 -10.39 -4.86 0.26
N GLN A 70 -9.13 -5.33 0.21
CA GLN A 70 -8.82 -6.76 0.15
C GLN A 70 -9.45 -7.51 1.33
N LEU A 71 -9.25 -7.02 2.55
CA LEU A 71 -9.87 -7.64 3.73
C LEU A 71 -11.40 -7.64 3.65
N ARG A 72 -12.02 -6.54 3.21
CA ARG A 72 -13.48 -6.47 3.05
C ARG A 72 -13.99 -7.52 2.06
N ASP A 73 -13.29 -7.70 0.94
CA ASP A 73 -13.71 -8.64 -0.11
C ASP A 73 -13.46 -10.10 0.32
N ASP A 74 -12.45 -10.34 1.16
CA ASP A 74 -12.15 -11.66 1.74
C ASP A 74 -13.16 -12.08 2.83
N TYR A 75 -13.74 -11.13 3.58
CA TYR A 75 -14.75 -11.43 4.60
C TYR A 75 -16.16 -11.51 4.00
N ILE A 76 -16.64 -12.73 3.77
CA ILE A 76 -18.07 -13.00 3.63
C ILE A 76 -18.69 -12.92 5.03
N TYR A 77 -19.38 -11.82 5.34
CA TYR A 77 -20.21 -11.74 6.54
C TYR A 77 -21.44 -12.63 6.33
N GLU A 78 -21.46 -13.82 6.94
CA GLU A 78 -22.67 -14.64 7.11
C GLU A 78 -23.64 -14.01 8.13
#